data_AF-A0A1G1F3X9-F1
#
_entry.id   AF-A0A1G1F3X9-F1
#
_cell.length_a   1.000
_cell.length_b   1.000
_cell.length_c   1.000
_cell.angle_alpha   90.00
_cell.angle_beta   90.00
_cell.angle_gamma   90.00
#
_symmetry.space_group_name_H-M   'P 1'
#
loop_
_entity.id
_entity.type
_entity.pdbx_description
1 polymer ?
#
loop_
_entity_poly.entity_id
_entity_poly.type
_entity_poly.pdbx_seq_one_letter_code
_entity_poly.pdbx_strand_id
1 'polypeptide(L)' 'MIWELYLKAYNNALVYGLEEALKAEYALTGLSINQVERWPASKINFVPDELKEILVTPIKNLFAGFKENLDKNVMG' A
#
# COMPACT_ATOMS: atom_id res chain seq x y z
N MET A 1 -5.06 6.76 18.73
CA MET A 1 -4.38 5.43 18.73
C MET A 1 -4.46 4.83 17.33
N ILE A 2 -3.52 3.97 16.89
CA ILE A 2 -3.49 3.46 15.50
C ILE A 2 -4.81 2.77 15.08
N TRP A 3 -5.48 2.10 16.02
CA TRP A 3 -6.80 1.48 15.84
C TRP A 3 -7.91 2.46 15.48
N GLU A 4 -7.92 3.68 16.03
CA GLU A 4 -8.95 4.68 15.71
C GLU A 4 -8.76 5.27 14.31
N LEU A 5 -7.50 5.42 13.87
CA LEU A 5 -7.20 5.86 12.51
C LEU A 5 -7.57 4.77 11.50
N TYR A 6 -7.29 3.52 11.82
CA TYR A 6 -7.76 2.37 11.04
C TYR A 6 -9.28 2.34 10.94
N LEU A 7 -9.99 2.47 12.07
CA LEU A 7 -11.46 2.46 12.08
C LEU A 7 -12.04 3.61 11.26
N LYS A 8 -11.45 4.82 11.33
CA LYS A 8 -11.85 5.96 10.50
C LYS A 8 -11.62 5.67 9.02
N ALA A 9 -10.45 5.19 8.63
CA ALA A 9 -10.17 4.85 7.23
C ALA A 9 -11.11 3.77 6.69
N TYR A 10 -11.41 2.75 7.50
CA TYR A 10 -12.34 1.68 7.20
C TYR A 10 -13.78 2.21 7.03
N ASN A 11 -14.26 3.00 8.00
CA ASN A 11 -15.60 3.59 7.97
C ASN A 11 -15.80 4.59 6.81
N ASN A 12 -14.71 5.19 6.32
CA ASN A 12 -14.74 6.12 5.19
C ASN A 12 -14.66 5.42 3.82
N ALA A 13 -14.73 4.08 3.79
CA ALA A 13 -14.59 3.24 2.58
C ALA A 13 -13.26 3.41 1.81
N LEU A 14 -12.29 4.15 2.37
CA LEU A 14 -10.97 4.35 1.75
C LEU A 14 -10.23 3.02 1.60
N VAL A 15 -10.37 2.13 2.59
CA VAL A 15 -9.80 0.77 2.54
C VAL A 15 -10.39 -0.01 1.37
N TYR A 16 -11.70 0.00 1.18
CA TYR A 16 -12.35 -0.69 0.07
C TYR A 16 -11.93 -0.14 -1.30
N GLY A 17 -11.84 1.18 -1.46
CA GLY A 17 -11.37 1.77 -2.71
C GLY A 17 -9.95 1.35 -3.07
N LEU A 18 -9.06 1.24 -2.07
CA LEU A 18 -7.69 0.74 -2.27
C LEU A 18 -7.67 -0.75 -2.58
N GLU A 19 -8.46 -1.56 -1.87
CA GLU A 19 -8.56 -3.00 -2.14
C GLU A 19 -9.08 -3.28 -3.55
N GLU A 20 -10.09 -2.55 -4.02
CA GLU A 20 -10.62 -2.71 -5.39
C GLU A 20 -9.57 -2.33 -6.46
N ALA A 21 -8.84 -1.23 -6.24
CA ALA A 21 -7.75 -0.84 -7.14
C ALA A 21 -6.66 -1.92 -7.20
N LEU A 22 -6.28 -2.50 -6.05
CA LEU A 22 -5.30 -3.58 -6.00
C LEU A 22 -5.85 -4.87 -6.62
N LYS A 23 -7.13 -5.22 -6.38
CA LYS A 23 -7.76 -6.42 -6.96
C LYS A 23 -7.68 -6.41 -8.48
N ALA A 24 -7.99 -5.28 -9.11
CA ALA A 24 -7.96 -5.15 -10.56
C ALA A 24 -6.56 -5.48 -11.12
N GLU A 25 -5.52 -4.84 -10.57
CA GLU A 25 -4.15 -4.98 -11.05
C GLU A 25 -3.57 -6.39 -10.81
N TYR A 26 -3.81 -6.98 -9.63
CA TYR A 26 -3.33 -8.34 -9.35
C TYR A 26 -4.09 -9.40 -10.14
N ALA A 27 -5.39 -9.19 -10.43
CA ALA A 27 -6.18 -10.12 -11.23
C ALA A 27 -5.64 -10.27 -12.66
N LEU A 28 -5.06 -9.21 -13.25
CA LEU A 28 -4.39 -9.28 -14.56
C LEU A 28 -3.21 -10.27 -14.56
N THR A 29 -2.63 -10.54 -13.39
CA THR A 29 -1.52 -11.48 -13.21
C THR A 29 -1.96 -12.86 -12.73
N GLY A 30 -3.27 -13.11 -12.67
CA GLY A 30 -3.86 -14.35 -12.16
C GLY A 30 -3.78 -14.50 -10.64
N LEU A 31 -3.51 -13.41 -9.91
CA LEU A 31 -3.39 -13.40 -8.46
C LEU A 31 -4.62 -12.74 -7.83
N SER A 32 -5.04 -13.25 -6.67
CA SER A 32 -6.14 -12.68 -5.89
C SER A 32 -5.62 -12.21 -4.53
N ILE A 33 -5.75 -10.91 -4.25
CA ILE A 33 -5.33 -10.34 -2.96
C ILE A 33 -6.20 -10.82 -1.77
N ASN A 34 -7.34 -11.44 -2.06
CA ASN A 34 -8.20 -12.05 -1.03
C ASN A 34 -7.79 -13.49 -0.72
N GLN A 35 -6.82 -14.05 -1.45
CA GLN A 35 -6.35 -15.44 -1.33
C GLN A 35 -4.81 -15.50 -1.37
N VAL A 36 -4.14 -14.58 -0.67
CA VAL A 36 -2.67 -14.46 -0.65
C VAL A 36 -2.02 -15.75 -0.16
N GLU A 37 -2.67 -16.50 0.74
CA GLU A 37 -2.20 -17.79 1.24
C GLU A 37 -2.09 -18.87 0.15
N ARG A 38 -2.75 -18.69 -0.98
CA ARG A 38 -2.71 -19.62 -2.13
C ARG A 38 -1.71 -19.21 -3.19
N TRP A 39 -1.01 -18.10 -3.00
CA TRP A 39 -0.07 -17.61 -4.01
C TRP A 39 1.11 -18.57 -4.15
N PRO A 40 1.66 -18.73 -5.36
CA PRO A 40 2.91 -19.44 -5.55
C PRO A 40 4.01 -18.83 -4.68
N ALA A 41 4.88 -19.65 -4.09
CA ALA A 41 5.98 -19.15 -3.25
C ALA A 41 6.86 -18.12 -3.98
N SER A 42 7.06 -18.29 -5.29
CA SER A 42 7.77 -17.34 -6.15
C SER A 42 7.12 -15.95 -6.28
N LYS A 43 5.89 -15.79 -5.80
CA LYS A 43 5.06 -14.57 -5.95
C LYS A 43 4.74 -13.88 -4.62
N ILE A 44 5.27 -14.34 -3.49
CA ILE A 44 4.99 -13.74 -2.16
C ILE A 44 5.30 -12.24 -2.09
N ASN A 45 6.37 -11.78 -2.76
CA ASN A 45 6.76 -10.37 -2.85
C ASN A 45 6.53 -9.78 -4.25
N PHE A 46 5.74 -10.45 -5.09
CA PHE A 46 5.48 -9.97 -6.42
C PHE A 46 4.52 -8.78 -6.38
N VAL A 47 4.85 -7.75 -7.14
CA VAL A 47 3.99 -6.60 -7.40
C VAL A 47 3.93 -6.43 -8.92
N PRO A 48 2.74 -6.27 -9.53
CA PRO A 48 2.58 -5.92 -10.94
C PRO A 48 3.41 -4.69 -11.31
N ASP A 49 3.95 -4.64 -12.53
CA ASP A 49 4.84 -3.56 -12.94
C ASP A 49 4.09 -2.24 -13.07
N GLU A 50 2.86 -2.25 -13.54
CA GLU A 50 1.95 -1.09 -13.57
C GLU A 50 1.77 -0.49 -12.16
N LEU A 51 1.55 -1.34 -11.16
CA LEU A 51 1.47 -0.89 -9.77
C LEU A 51 2.79 -0.32 -9.27
N LYS A 52 3.94 -0.90 -9.64
CA LYS A 52 5.25 -0.32 -9.27
C LYS A 52 5.41 1.07 -9.87
N GLU A 53 5.11 1.25 -11.15
CA GLU A 53 5.25 2.54 -11.83
C GLU A 53 4.40 3.63 -11.18
N ILE A 54 3.15 3.29 -10.82
CA ILE A 54 2.23 4.22 -10.17
C ILE A 54 2.65 4.51 -8.72
N LEU A 55 3.10 3.50 -7.96
CA LEU A 55 3.32 3.62 -6.51
C LEU A 55 4.72 4.10 -6.12
N VAL A 56 5.75 3.90 -6.95
CA VAL A 56 7.14 4.23 -6.60
C VAL A 56 7.30 5.71 -6.26
N THR A 57 6.73 6.61 -7.07
CA THR A 57 6.86 8.06 -6.86
C THR A 57 6.13 8.54 -5.60
N PRO A 58 4.83 8.23 -5.40
CA PRO A 58 4.14 8.56 -4.15
C PRO A 58 4.82 8.02 -2.90
N ILE A 59 5.31 6.78 -2.92
CA ILE A 59 5.99 6.16 -1.77
C ILE A 59 7.30 6.90 -1.46
N LYS A 60 8.12 7.23 -2.47
CA LYS A 60 9.34 8.02 -2.27
C LYS A 60 9.05 9.37 -1.62
N ASN A 61 8.01 10.06 -2.09
CA ASN A 61 7.62 11.36 -1.54
C ASN A 61 7.14 11.24 -0.09
N LEU A 62 6.38 10.19 0.23
CA LEU A 62 5.94 9.91 1.60
C LEU A 62 7.15 9.72 2.53
N PHE A 63 8.13 8.88 2.13
CA PHE A 63 9.34 8.66 2.92
C PHE A 63 10.22 9.91 3.05
N ALA A 64 10.31 10.73 1.99
CA ALA A 64 11.00 12.01 2.06
C ALA A 64 10.37 12.93 3.12
N GLY A 65 9.03 13.03 3.14
CA GLY A 65 8.31 13.80 4.16
C GLY A 65 8.52 13.27 5.59
N PHE A 66 8.56 11.94 5.78
CA PHE A 66 8.93 11.35 7.07
C PHE A 66 10.34 11.74 7.50
N LYS A 67 11.32 11.65 6.59
CA LYS A 67 12.71 12.03 6.87
C LYS A 67 12.82 13.50 7.27
N GLU A 68 12.21 14.41 6.51
CA GLU A 68 12.21 15.84 6.84
C GLU A 68 11.60 16.13 8.21
N ASN A 69 10.53 15.44 8.58
CA ASN A 69 9.90 15.61 9.90
C ASN A 69 10.78 15.07 11.03
N LEU A 70 11.49 13.96 10.82
CA LEU A 70 12.46 13.46 11.79
C LEU A 70 13.63 14.43 11.94
N ASP A 71 14.19 14.94 10.85
CA ASP A 71 15.31 15.88 10.87
C ASP A 71 14.92 17.19 11.60
N LYS A 72 13.69 17.68 11.40
CA LYS A 72 13.14 18.86 12.12
C LYS A 72 12.95 18.61 13.62
N ASN A 73 12.56 17.40 14.02
CA ASN A 73 12.37 17.03 15.42
C ASN A 73 13.68 16.68 16.16
N VAL A 74 14.77 16.43 15.43
CA VAL A 74 16.11 16.21 16.01
C VAL A 74 16.86 17.52 16.26
N MET A 75 16.48 18.61 15.56
CA MET A 75 17.07 19.94 15.73
C MET A 75 16.23 20.89 16.61
N GLY A 76 15.11 20.41 17.18
CA GLY A 76 14.21 21.17 18.05
C GLY A 76 14.31 20.81 19.52
#